data_AF-A0A937B5W0-F1
#
_entry.id   AF-A0A937B5W0-F1
#
_cell.length_a   1.000
_cell.length_b   1.000
_cell.length_c   1.000
_cell.angle_alpha   90.00
_cell.angle_beta   90.00
_cell.angle_gamma   90.00
#
_symmetry.space_group_name_H-M   'P 1'
#
loop_
_entity.id
_entity.type
_entity.pdbx_description
1 polymer ?
#
loop_
_entity_poly.entity_id
_entity_poly.type
_entity_poly.pdbx_seq_one_letter_code
_entity_poly.pdbx_strand_id
1 'polypeptide(L)' 'MTAPLIGYSDRISVRSGEKIAFKVSSTASTPYHAMPVRIVRGDPNPAGPPPKLEDLSKRFDGRLAPRGQHAWPG' A
#
# COMPACT_ATOMS: atom_id res chain seq x y z
N MET A 1 12.69 6.75 -13.80
CA MET A 1 11.64 7.60 -13.19
C MET A 1 11.17 6.94 -11.91
N THR A 2 11.27 7.61 -10.76
CA THR A 2 10.72 7.09 -9.50
C THR A 2 9.21 7.25 -9.52
N ALA A 3 8.46 6.23 -9.10
CA ALA A 3 7.00 6.33 -8.98
C ALA A 3 6.62 7.47 -8.01
N PRO A 4 5.54 8.23 -8.27
CA PRO A 4 5.16 9.39 -7.45
C PRO A 4 4.74 9.05 -6.02
N LEU A 5 4.45 7.77 -5.76
CA LEU A 5 4.13 7.22 -4.46
C LEU A 5 4.78 5.85 -4.34
N ILE A 6 5.61 5.66 -3.32
CA ILE A 6 6.26 4.38 -3.02
C ILE A 6 6.12 4.08 -1.54
N GLY A 7 6.16 2.80 -1.19
CA GLY A 7 6.15 2.41 0.21
C GLY A 7 6.54 0.96 0.43
N TYR A 8 6.78 0.65 1.69
CA TYR A 8 7.10 -0.70 2.13
C TYR A 8 6.58 -0.90 3.55
N SER A 9 6.37 -2.17 3.93
CA SER A 9 6.12 -2.55 5.31
C SER A 9 7.42 -2.86 6.03
N ASP A 10 7.46 -2.65 7.35
CA ASP A 10 8.58 -3.05 8.19
C ASP A 10 8.69 -4.59 8.38
N ARG A 11 7.60 -5.32 8.10
CA ARG A 11 7.50 -6.78 8.19
C ARG A 11 6.72 -7.37 7.02
N ILE A 12 6.96 -8.64 6.72
CA ILE A 12 6.23 -9.39 5.69
C ILE A 12 4.88 -9.91 6.23
N SER A 13 4.83 -10.29 7.50
CA SER A 13 3.62 -10.82 8.15
C SER A 13 3.59 -10.48 9.65
N VAL A 14 2.39 -10.53 10.23
CA VAL A 14 2.12 -10.33 11.65
C VAL A 14 1.01 -11.28 12.10
N ARG A 15 1.02 -11.63 13.40
CA ARG A 15 -0.06 -12.36 14.06
C ARG A 15 -1.17 -11.41 14.51
N SER A 16 -2.33 -11.96 14.86
CA SER A 16 -3.41 -11.18 15.47
C SER A 16 -2.92 -10.48 16.73
N GLY A 17 -3.25 -9.19 16.87
CA GLY A 17 -2.82 -8.35 18.00
C GLY A 17 -1.44 -7.70 17.83
N GLU A 18 -0.63 -8.13 16.86
CA GLU A 18 0.65 -7.48 16.56
C GLU A 18 0.47 -6.26 15.64
N LYS A 19 1.48 -5.39 15.62
CA LYS A 19 1.53 -4.20 14.77
C LYS A 19 2.46 -4.40 13.59
N ILE A 20 2.02 -3.92 12.43
CA ILE A 20 2.80 -3.76 11.20
C ILE A 20 2.79 -2.28 10.81
N ALA A 21 3.93 -1.73 10.43
CA ALA A 21 4.06 -0.34 10.03
C ALA A 21 4.28 -0.22 8.52
N PHE A 22 3.57 0.71 7.88
CA PHE A 22 3.76 1.06 6.48
C PHE A 22 4.47 2.40 6.37
N LYS A 23 5.58 2.44 5.63
CA LYS A 23 6.37 3.64 5.39
C LYS A 23 6.15 4.07 3.95
N VAL A 24 5.64 5.30 3.77
CA VAL A 24 5.23 5.82 2.47
C VAL A 24 5.99 7.11 2.17
N SER A 25 6.63 7.16 1.00
CA SER A 25 7.26 8.35 0.44
C SER A 25 6.44 8.82 -0.75
N SER A 26 6.06 10.09 -0.77
CA SER A 26 5.27 10.70 -1.85
C SER A 26 5.94 11.97 -2.33
N THR A 27 6.04 12.13 -3.65
CA THR A 27 6.45 13.38 -4.30
C THR A 27 5.26 14.21 -4.80
N ALA A 28 4.03 13.74 -4.58
CA ALA A 28 2.82 14.46 -4.94
C ALA A 28 2.59 15.70 -4.05
N SER A 29 1.87 16.69 -4.57
CA SER A 29 1.45 17.88 -3.82
C SER A 29 0.13 17.70 -3.06
N THR A 30 -0.57 16.58 -3.28
CA THR A 30 -1.90 16.32 -2.70
C THR A 30 -1.86 15.13 -1.72
N PRO A 31 -2.78 15.09 -0.73
CA PRO A 31 -2.91 13.93 0.15
C PRO A 31 -3.20 12.65 -0.62
N TYR A 32 -2.59 11.55 -0.19
CA TYR A 32 -2.90 10.23 -0.71
C TYR A 32 -3.93 9.53 0.16
N HIS A 33 -4.58 8.54 -0.44
CA HIS A 33 -5.56 7.69 0.22
C HIS A 33 -4.95 6.31 0.46
N ALA A 34 -5.25 5.72 1.62
CA ALA A 34 -4.77 4.40 1.99
C ALA A 34 -5.88 3.60 2.66
N MET A 35 -6.10 2.39 2.16
CA MET A 35 -7.03 1.40 2.71
C MET A 35 -6.48 -0.01 2.48
N PRO A 36 -6.73 -0.96 3.37
CA PRO A 36 -6.33 -2.35 3.17
C PRO A 36 -7.30 -3.04 2.22
N VAL A 37 -6.78 -4.00 1.47
CA VAL A 37 -7.58 -4.90 0.64
C VAL A 37 -7.15 -6.35 0.89
N ARG A 38 -8.06 -7.28 0.68
CA ARG A 38 -7.72 -8.69 0.58
C ARG A 38 -7.52 -9.05 -0.88
N ILE A 39 -6.30 -9.43 -1.25
CA ILE A 39 -6.00 -9.94 -2.59
C ILE A 39 -6.54 -11.37 -2.67
N VAL A 40 -7.52 -11.61 -3.55
CA VAL A 40 -8.07 -12.95 -3.81
C VAL A 40 -7.46 -13.56 -5.06
N ARG A 41 -7.29 -12.73 -6.11
CA ARG A 41 -6.62 -13.09 -7.37
C ARG A 41 -5.88 -11.87 -7.90
N GLY A 42 -4.60 -12.03 -8.22
CA GLY A 42 -3.74 -10.94 -8.71
C GLY A 42 -3.31 -11.05 -10.17
N ASP A 43 -3.51 -12.21 -10.83
CA ASP A 43 -3.11 -12.42 -12.22
C ASP A 43 -4.02 -11.62 -13.18
N PRO A 44 -3.48 -10.69 -13.99
CA PRO A 44 -4.25 -9.89 -14.94
C PRO A 44 -4.46 -10.58 -16.30
N ASN A 45 -4.01 -11.83 -16.48
CA ASN A 45 -4.15 -12.54 -17.76
C ASN A 45 -5.62 -12.58 -18.23
N PRO A 46 -5.93 -12.04 -19.43
CA PRO A 46 -7.30 -12.00 -19.95
C PRO A 46 -7.90 -13.39 -20.25
N ALA A 47 -7.07 -14.43 -20.38
CA ALA A 47 -7.53 -15.80 -20.56
C ALA A 47 -7.96 -16.47 -19.23
N GLY A 48 -7.67 -15.84 -18.09
CA GLY A 48 -8.07 -16.31 -16.76
C GLY A 48 -9.26 -15.54 -16.17
N PRO A 49 -9.76 -15.96 -15.00
CA PRO A 49 -10.70 -15.15 -14.23
C PRO A 49 -10.09 -13.78 -13.90
N PRO A 50 -10.89 -12.69 -13.88
CA PRO A 50 -10.35 -11.36 -13.63
C PRO A 50 -9.73 -11.24 -12.22
N PRO A 51 -8.78 -10.31 -12.05
CA PRO A 51 -8.28 -9.91 -10.74
C PRO A 51 -9.41 -9.62 -9.78
N LYS A 52 -9.23 -9.99 -8.51
CA LYS A 52 -10.22 -9.77 -7.46
C LYS A 52 -9.54 -9.29 -6.19
N LEU A 53 -9.93 -8.10 -5.79
CA LEU A 53 -9.62 -7.48 -4.51
C LEU A 53 -10.92 -7.36 -3.73
N GLU A 54 -10.87 -7.61 -2.42
CA GLU A 54 -12.00 -7.31 -1.53
C GLU A 54 -11.65 -6.14 -0.63
N ASP A 55 -12.57 -5.19 -0.55
CA ASP A 55 -12.41 -3.97 0.23
C ASP A 55 -12.43 -4.26 1.73
N LEU A 56 -11.41 -3.77 2.43
CA LEU A 56 -11.30 -3.79 3.89
C LEU A 56 -11.20 -2.38 4.49
N SER A 57 -11.65 -1.34 3.78
CA SER A 57 -11.75 0.06 4.23
C SER A 57 -12.38 0.22 5.61
N LYS A 58 -13.34 -0.66 5.96
CA LYS A 58 -13.93 -0.75 7.32
C LYS A 58 -12.89 -0.95 8.44
N ARG A 59 -11.69 -1.45 8.13
CA ARG A 59 -10.59 -1.65 9.09
C ARG A 59 -9.66 -0.45 9.17
N PHE A 60 -9.47 0.25 8.06
CA PHE A 60 -8.65 1.45 7.95
C PHE A 60 -8.98 2.17 6.65
N ASP A 61 -9.29 3.45 6.75
CA ASP A 61 -9.60 4.32 5.62
C ASP A 61 -9.01 5.71 5.92
N GLY A 62 -7.83 5.98 5.36
CA GLY A 62 -7.00 7.12 5.76
C GLY A 62 -6.67 8.04 4.60
N ARG A 63 -6.86 9.35 4.81
CA ARG A 63 -6.31 10.40 3.95
C ARG A 63 -5.08 11.00 4.62
N LEU A 64 -3.91 10.83 4.00
CA LEU A 64 -2.61 11.11 4.60
C LEU A 64 -1.87 12.18 3.79
N ALA A 65 -1.25 13.14 4.48
CA ALA A 65 -0.47 14.19 3.84
C ALA A 65 0.74 13.59 3.09
N PRO A 66 1.09 14.12 1.91
CA PRO A 66 2.27 13.67 1.18
C PRO A 66 3.52 14.10 1.94
N ARG A 67 4.53 13.23 1.94
CA ARG A 67 5.85 13.52 2.50
C ARG A 67 6.92 12.78 1.73
N GLY A 68 7.90 13.52 1.21
CA GLY A 68 9.11 12.93 0.67
C GLY A 68 9.98 12.38 1.81
N GLN A 69 10.41 11.13 1.68
CA GLN A 69 11.38 10.49 2.57
C GLN A 69 12.61 10.13 1.75
N HIS A 70 13.77 10.66 2.14
CA HIS A 70 15.04 10.38 1.49
C HIS A 70 15.45 8.91 1.74
N ALA A 71 15.86 8.22 0.69
CA ALA A 71 16.49 6.91 0.79
C ALA A 71 18.00 7.11 0.88
N TRP A 72 18.66 6.41 1.81
CA TRP A 72 20.11 6.47 1.98
C TRP A 72 20.74 5.17 1.43
N PRO A 73 20.96 5.07 0.11
CA PRO A 73 21.86 4.05 -0.42
C PRO A 73 23.30 4.41 -0.01
N GLY A 74 24.13 3.37 0.15
CA GLY A 74 25.52 3.51 0.59
C GLY A 74 26.32 4.56 -0.18
#